data_AF-A0AA90QT57-F1
#
_entry.id   AF-A0AA90QT57-F1
#
_cell.length_a   1.000
_cell.length_b   1.000
_cell.length_c   1.000
_cell.angle_alpha   90.00
_cell.angle_beta   90.00
_cell.angle_gamma   90.00
#
_symmetry.space_group_name_H-M   'P 1'
#
loop_
_entity.id
_entity.type
_entity.pdbx_description
1 polymer ?
#
loop_
_entity_poly.entity_id
_entity_poly.type
_entity_poly.pdbx_seq_one_letter_code
_entity_poly.pdbx_strand_id
1 'polypeptide(L)'
;MQIGNNHKVIVALVKRHTEDAAFYWAQHEASIDSPRLSLNELARFSDLLDAHLEGISVAGSPGWQPALSALERWKQPGEAFVAAYSALGRNDPSELVQLLLHVRAQPENCVA
;
A
#
# COMPACT_ATOMS: atom_id res chain seq x y z
N MET A 1 -9.68 2.36 -19.81
CA MET A 1 -9.27 3.58 -20.54
C MET A 1 -8.00 4.10 -19.88
N GLN A 2 -6.83 3.79 -20.42
CA GLN A 2 -5.56 4.34 -19.91
C GLN A 2 -5.48 5.79 -20.37
N ILE A 3 -5.77 6.72 -19.45
CA ILE A 3 -5.37 8.11 -19.62
C ILE A 3 -3.84 8.12 -19.70
N GLY A 4 -3.32 8.61 -20.82
CA GLY A 4 -1.88 8.78 -21.03
C GLY A 4 -1.36 9.81 -20.03
N ASN A 5 -0.86 9.34 -18.90
CA ASN A 5 -0.34 10.19 -17.83
C ASN A 5 1.01 10.77 -18.28
N ASN A 6 0.99 11.96 -18.88
CA ASN A 6 2.18 12.72 -19.27
C ASN A 6 2.81 13.48 -18.09
N HIS A 7 2.61 13.01 -16.85
CA HIS A 7 3.16 13.64 -15.65
C HIS A 7 4.49 13.00 -15.26
N LYS A 8 5.43 13.82 -14.78
CA LYS A 8 6.73 13.34 -14.31
C LYS A 8 6.54 12.66 -12.96
N VAL A 9 6.79 11.36 -12.91
CA VAL A 9 6.80 10.60 -11.66
C VAL A 9 8.14 10.78 -10.95
N ILE A 10 8.10 11.14 -9.66
CA ILE A 10 9.26 11.16 -8.77
C ILE A 10 9.26 9.89 -7.94
N VAL A 11 10.09 8.91 -8.31
CA VAL A 11 10.11 7.57 -7.68
C VAL A 11 10.32 7.64 -6.16
N ALA A 12 11.16 8.56 -5.67
CA ALA A 12 11.38 8.74 -4.24
C ALA A 12 10.12 9.19 -3.48
N LEU A 13 9.24 9.95 -4.13
CA LEU A 13 7.97 10.37 -3.55
C LEU A 13 6.96 9.22 -3.56
N VAL A 14 6.91 8.43 -4.64
CA VAL A 14 6.08 7.22 -4.70
C VAL A 14 6.48 6.24 -3.59
N LYS A 15 7.78 6.03 -3.39
CA LYS A 15 8.30 5.23 -2.28
C LYS A 15 7.84 5.75 -0.92
N ARG A 16 7.82 7.08 -0.73
CA ARG A 16 7.28 7.68 0.50
C ARG A 16 5.79 7.35 0.67
N HIS A 17 4.99 7.48 -0.38
CA HIS A 17 3.58 7.09 -0.33
C HIS A 17 3.39 5.61 0.02
N THR A 18 4.22 4.70 -0.52
CA THR A 18 4.11 3.27 -0.17
C THR A 18 4.45 3.00 1.30
N GLU A 19 5.48 3.67 1.83
CA GLU A 19 5.91 3.50 3.23
C GLU A 19 4.89 4.11 4.20
N ASP A 20 4.41 5.32 3.92
CA ASP A 20 3.45 6.01 4.78
C ASP A 20 2.07 5.34 4.72
N ALA A 21 1.64 4.80 3.57
CA ALA A 21 0.42 4.01 3.47
C ALA A 21 0.50 2.73 4.34
N ALA A 22 1.61 1.98 4.25
CA ALA A 22 1.79 0.79 5.10
C ALA A 22 1.79 1.15 6.59
N PHE A 23 2.40 2.28 6.95
CA PHE A 23 2.37 2.82 8.30
C PHE A 23 0.94 3.16 8.77
N TYR A 24 0.17 3.95 8.02
CA TYR A 24 -1.19 4.33 8.43
C TYR A 24 -2.16 3.16 8.43
N TRP A 25 -1.96 2.17 7.55
CA TRP A 25 -2.69 0.91 7.63
C TRP A 25 -2.41 0.20 8.96
N ALA A 26 -1.14 0.08 9.36
CA ALA A 26 -0.78 -0.58 10.62
C ALA A 26 -1.30 0.19 11.84
N GLN A 27 -1.26 1.53 11.81
CA GLN A 27 -1.85 2.37 12.85
C GLN A 27 -3.36 2.21 12.94
N HIS A 28 -4.04 2.10 11.81
CA HIS A 28 -5.48 1.86 11.76
C HIS A 28 -5.82 0.51 12.39
N GLU A 29 -5.20 -0.58 11.92
CA GLU A 29 -5.42 -1.94 12.44
C GLU A 29 -5.15 -2.04 13.95
N ALA A 30 -4.01 -1.52 14.41
CA ALA A 30 -3.64 -1.55 15.83
C ALA A 30 -4.58 -0.72 16.73
N SER A 31 -5.40 0.16 16.15
CA SER A 31 -6.23 1.10 16.90
C SER A 31 -7.72 0.74 16.94
N ILE A 32 -8.18 -0.25 16.17
CA ILE A 32 -9.60 -0.64 16.09
C ILE A 32 -10.18 -0.95 17.48
N ASP A 33 -9.40 -1.64 18.32
CA ASP A 33 -9.82 -2.04 19.67
C ASP A 33 -9.24 -1.13 20.79
N SER A 34 -8.65 0.01 20.43
CA SER A 34 -7.99 0.88 21.41
C SER A 34 -9.02 1.68 22.21
N PRO A 35 -9.05 1.56 23.55
CA PRO A 35 -9.93 2.39 24.39
C PRO A 35 -9.40 3.83 24.55
N ARG A 36 -8.20 4.11 24.04
CA ARG A 36 -7.52 5.42 24.17
C ARG A 36 -7.63 6.28 22.93
N LEU A 37 -7.99 5.68 21.79
CA LEU A 37 -8.08 6.39 20.52
C LEU A 37 -9.54 6.74 20.25
N SER A 38 -9.79 7.99 19.90
CA SER A 38 -11.12 8.42 19.49
C SER A 38 -11.42 7.97 18.06
N LEU A 39 -12.71 7.84 17.72
CA LEU A 39 -13.13 7.54 16.35
C LEU A 39 -12.65 8.60 15.34
N ASN A 40 -12.49 9.86 15.77
CA ASN A 40 -11.96 10.92 14.92
C ASN A 40 -10.47 10.73 14.60
N GLU A 41 -9.69 10.23 15.57
CA GLU A 41 -8.27 9.90 15.33
C GLU A 41 -8.15 8.68 14.41
N LEU A 42 -9.02 7.68 14.56
CA LEU A 42 -9.06 6.52 13.67
C LEU A 42 -9.41 6.94 12.24
N ALA A 43 -10.44 7.77 12.07
CA ALA A 43 -10.83 8.33 10.79
C ALA A 43 -9.69 9.13 10.13
N ARG A 44 -8.91 9.87 10.93
CA ARG A 44 -7.74 10.58 10.42
C ARG A 44 -6.66 9.61 9.87
N PHE A 45 -6.46 8.44 10.47
CA PHE A 45 -5.56 7.44 9.91
C PHE A 45 -6.09 6.89 8.58
N SER A 46 -7.40 6.64 8.47
CA SER A 46 -8.03 6.23 7.21
C SER A 46 -7.86 7.30 6.12
N ASP A 47 -8.11 8.57 6.43
CA ASP A 47 -7.96 9.69 5.46
C ASP A 47 -6.51 9.80 4.95
N LEU A 48 -5.54 9.63 5.86
CA LEU A 48 -4.11 9.69 5.50
C LEU A 48 -3.69 8.47 4.69
N LEU A 49 -4.16 7.28 5.06
CA LEU A 49 -3.97 6.05 4.28
C LEU A 49 -4.48 6.26 2.86
N ASP A 50 -5.72 6.70 2.70
CA ASP A 50 -6.36 6.93 1.40
C ASP A 50 -5.58 7.95 0.55
N ALA A 51 -5.14 9.06 1.15
CA ALA A 51 -4.33 10.06 0.46
C ALA A 51 -3.00 9.48 -0.06
N HIS A 52 -2.35 8.60 0.70
CA HIS A 52 -1.12 7.95 0.24
C HIS A 52 -1.39 6.89 -0.84
N LEU A 53 -2.47 6.11 -0.73
CA LEU A 53 -2.89 5.17 -1.76
C LEU A 53 -3.23 5.88 -3.09
N GLU A 54 -3.90 7.03 -3.02
CA GLU A 54 -4.19 7.85 -4.20
C GLU A 54 -2.90 8.33 -4.89
N GLY A 55 -1.89 8.74 -4.11
CA GLY A 55 -0.57 9.09 -4.64
C GLY A 55 0.11 7.95 -5.42
N ILE A 56 -0.06 6.70 -4.96
CA ILE A 56 0.43 5.50 -5.67
C ILE A 56 -0.38 5.27 -6.96
N SER A 57 -1.71 5.37 -6.88
CA SER A 57 -2.60 5.22 -8.03
C SER A 57 -2.30 6.23 -9.15
N VAL A 58 -2.06 7.50 -8.78
CA VAL A 58 -1.68 8.56 -9.74
C VAL A 58 -0.35 8.25 -10.41
N ALA A 59 0.62 7.67 -9.70
CA ALA A 59 1.91 7.28 -10.25
C ALA A 59 1.79 6.20 -11.35
N GLY A 60 0.71 5.41 -11.35
CA GLY A 60 0.47 4.38 -12.36
C GLY A 60 1.49 3.25 -12.29
N SER A 61 2.04 2.81 -13.43
CA SER A 61 2.98 1.67 -13.48
C SER A 61 4.24 1.84 -12.61
N PRO A 62 4.86 3.03 -12.54
CA PRO A 62 5.90 3.32 -11.55
C PRO A 62 5.53 3.10 -10.08
N GLY A 63 4.25 3.01 -9.74
CA GLY A 63 3.74 2.72 -8.38
C GLY A 63 4.03 1.30 -7.90
N TRP A 64 4.09 0.34 -8.82
CA TRP A 64 4.21 -1.08 -8.49
C TRP A 64 5.54 -1.43 -7.83
N GLN A 65 6.66 -1.02 -8.44
CA GLN A 65 7.99 -1.43 -7.98
C GLN A 65 8.30 -1.01 -6.54
N PRO A 66 8.04 0.25 -6.11
CA PRO A 66 8.23 0.64 -4.73
C PRO A 66 7.37 -0.15 -3.74
N ALA A 67 6.13 -0.48 -4.08
CA ALA A 67 5.23 -1.26 -3.22
C ALA A 67 5.72 -2.71 -3.07
N LEU A 68 6.11 -3.35 -4.17
CA LEU A 68 6.68 -4.70 -4.13
C LEU A 68 7.99 -4.74 -3.34
N SER A 69 8.90 -3.78 -3.56
CA SER A 69 10.16 -3.70 -2.83
C SER A 69 9.96 -3.49 -1.32
N ALA A 70 8.92 -2.74 -0.92
CA ALA A 70 8.57 -2.59 0.49
C ALA A 70 8.13 -3.94 1.09
N LEU A 71 7.26 -4.67 0.40
CA LEU A 71 6.81 -6.00 0.80
C LEU A 71 7.99 -7.00 0.90
N GLU A 72 8.86 -7.06 -0.10
CA GLU A 72 10.04 -7.93 -0.11
C GLU A 72 10.98 -7.66 1.08
N ARG A 73 11.12 -6.39 1.45
CA ARG A 73 12.01 -5.94 2.51
C ARG A 73 11.44 -6.20 3.90
N TRP A 74 10.20 -5.78 4.15
CA TRP A 74 9.62 -5.71 5.50
C TRP A 74 8.74 -6.91 5.82
N LYS A 75 8.05 -7.45 4.81
CA LYS A 75 7.20 -8.63 4.94
C LYS A 75 6.20 -8.50 6.09
N GLN A 76 5.55 -7.35 6.22
CA GLN A 76 4.49 -7.13 7.19
C GLN A 76 3.13 -6.96 6.48
N PRO A 77 2.01 -7.07 7.20
CA PRO A 77 0.69 -7.01 6.59
C PRO A 77 0.39 -5.65 5.91
N GLY A 78 0.95 -4.54 6.42
CA GLY A 78 0.79 -3.22 5.83
C GLY A 78 1.40 -3.10 4.43
N GLU A 79 2.63 -3.59 4.23
CA GLU A 79 3.23 -3.63 2.89
C GLU A 79 2.51 -4.60 1.96
N ALA A 80 2.01 -5.72 2.49
CA ALA A 80 1.21 -6.67 1.72
C ALA A 80 -0.10 -6.02 1.23
N PHE A 81 -0.77 -5.25 2.09
CA PHE A 81 -1.96 -4.48 1.74
C PHE A 81 -1.67 -3.45 0.64
N VAL A 82 -0.61 -2.66 0.77
CA VAL A 82 -0.25 -1.62 -0.21
C VAL A 82 0.12 -2.23 -1.56
N ALA A 83 0.89 -3.33 -1.57
CA ALA A 83 1.21 -4.05 -2.79
C ALA A 83 -0.04 -4.66 -3.46
N ALA A 84 -0.97 -5.20 -2.65
CA ALA A 84 -2.26 -5.68 -3.14
C ALA A 84 -3.10 -4.57 -3.78
N TYR A 85 -3.23 -3.43 -3.10
CA TYR A 85 -3.94 -2.27 -3.63
C TYR A 85 -3.35 -1.81 -4.97
N SER A 86 -2.03 -1.69 -5.07
CA SER A 86 -1.35 -1.29 -6.31
C SER A 86 -1.60 -2.29 -7.45
N ALA A 87 -1.42 -3.59 -7.20
CA ALA A 87 -1.61 -4.63 -8.23
C ALA A 87 -3.07 -4.71 -8.71
N LEU A 88 -4.02 -4.65 -7.78
CA LEU A 88 -5.46 -4.71 -8.09
C LEU A 88 -5.94 -3.46 -8.83
N GLY A 89 -5.51 -2.26 -8.41
CA GLY A 89 -5.87 -1.00 -9.06
C GLY A 89 -5.38 -0.90 -10.50
N ARG A 90 -4.30 -1.61 -10.83
CA ARG A 90 -3.73 -1.68 -12.18
C ARG A 90 -4.35 -2.75 -13.06
N ASN A 91 -5.04 -3.73 -12.45
CA ASN A 91 -5.63 -4.89 -13.12
C ASN A 91 -4.61 -5.63 -14.01
N ASP A 92 -3.36 -5.75 -13.53
CA ASP A 92 -2.28 -6.48 -14.20
C ASP A 92 -2.11 -7.87 -13.55
N PRO A 93 -2.45 -8.97 -14.26
CA PRO A 93 -2.34 -10.31 -13.70
C PRO A 93 -0.91 -10.70 -13.29
N SER A 94 0.11 -10.13 -13.94
CA SER A 94 1.51 -10.47 -13.66
C SER A 94 1.96 -9.91 -12.31
N GLU A 95 1.54 -8.70 -11.95
CA GLU A 95 1.82 -8.06 -10.67
C GLU A 95 1.09 -8.81 -9.54
N LEU A 96 -0.16 -9.23 -9.78
CA LEU A 96 -0.91 -10.03 -8.83
C LEU A 96 -0.26 -11.40 -8.58
N VAL A 97 0.24 -12.07 -9.62
CA VAL A 97 0.99 -13.33 -9.46
C VAL A 97 2.26 -13.11 -8.64
N GLN A 98 3.02 -12.05 -8.91
CA GLN A 98 4.24 -11.73 -8.15
C GLN A 98 3.93 -11.45 -6.66
N LEU A 99 2.88 -10.68 -6.38
CA LEU A 99 2.39 -10.46 -5.02
C LEU A 99 2.07 -11.79 -4.32
N LEU A 100 1.27 -12.64 -4.97
CA LEU A 100 0.85 -13.91 -4.40
C LEU A 100 2.03 -14.84 -4.12
N LEU A 101 3.07 -14.83 -4.96
CA LEU A 101 4.29 -15.60 -4.71
C LEU A 101 4.99 -15.15 -3.41
N HIS A 102 5.06 -13.84 -3.15
CA HIS A 102 5.67 -13.31 -1.94
C HIS A 102 4.84 -13.61 -0.69
N VAL A 103 3.52 -13.33 -0.74
CA VAL A 103 2.62 -13.56 0.40
C VAL A 103 2.52 -15.04 0.75
N ARG A 104 2.44 -15.94 -0.25
CA ARG A 104 2.36 -17.39 -0.01
C ARG A 104 3.64 -17.99 0.56
N ALA A 105 4.79 -17.35 0.37
CA ALA A 105 6.03 -17.84 0.93
C ALA A 105 6.07 -17.67 2.46
N GLN A 106 5.35 -16.67 3.01
CA GLN A 106 5.30 -16.35 4.44
C GLN A 106 3.92 -15.78 4.84
N PRO A 107 2.85 -16.59 4.73
CA PRO A 107 1.50 -16.11 4.93
C PRO A 107 1.27 -15.53 6.32
N GLU A 108 1.89 -16.12 7.35
CA GLU A 108 1.77 -15.71 8.75
C GLU A 108 2.30 -14.30 9.04
N ASN A 109 3.21 -13.79 8.21
CA ASN A 109 3.79 -12.46 8.37
C ASN A 109 3.03 -11.39 7.57
N CYS A 110 2.14 -11.80 6.67
CA CYS A 110 1.50 -10.90 5.70
C CYS A 110 -0.02 -10.79 5.91
N VAL A 111 -0.56 -11.38 6.97
CA VAL A 111 -1.98 -11.30 7.34
C VAL A 111 -2.14 -10.58 8.68
N ALA A 112 -3.21 -9.78 8.81
CA ALA A 112 -3.59 -9.07 10.03
C ALA A 112 -4.26 -10.01 11.03
#